data_AF-V4RLQ8-F1
#
_entry.id   AF-V4RLQ8-F1
#
_cell.length_a   1.000
_cell.length_b   1.000
_cell.length_c   1.000
_cell.angle_alpha   90.00
_cell.angle_beta   90.00
_cell.angle_gamma   90.00
#
_symmetry.space_group_name_H-M   'P 1'
#
loop_
_entity.id
_entity.type
_entity.pdbx_description
1 polymer ?
#
loop_
_entity_poly.entity_id
_entity_poly.type
_entity_poly.pdbx_seq_one_letter_code
_entity_poly.pdbx_strand_id
1 'polypeptide(L)'
;MPHVHNGPPRGGDLATNITRSRRTSIALAVTVAAIAATATLAAGRADVPRDERPEPTVPPEQDYGEILSEEYRFAVQQGSREALLMFIARHPDEPLSDRARALVPQVPSRAGAGGADADVLAAFGKALDAGTPEALDAFVDAHPQHPLAAEARRMRETTRAR
;
A
#
# COMPACT_ATOMS: atom_id res chain seq x y z
N MET A 1 -17.15 0.97 68.53
CA MET A 1 -15.74 0.84 68.06
C MET A 1 -15.35 -0.61 68.31
N PRO A 2 -15.10 -1.44 67.28
CA PRO A 2 -14.21 -1.14 66.16
C PRO A 2 -14.87 -1.17 64.78
N HIS A 3 -14.31 -0.36 63.89
CA HIS A 3 -14.63 -0.28 62.47
C HIS A 3 -14.05 -1.49 61.72
N VAL A 4 -14.91 -2.23 61.02
CA VAL A 4 -14.52 -3.16 59.96
C VAL A 4 -15.13 -2.66 58.66
N HIS A 5 -14.29 -1.97 57.89
CA HIS A 5 -14.60 -1.44 56.57
C HIS A 5 -14.29 -2.53 55.54
N ASN A 6 -15.32 -3.21 55.04
CA ASN A 6 -15.24 -4.08 53.87
C ASN A 6 -16.18 -3.52 52.80
N GLY A 7 -15.64 -2.67 51.94
CA GLY A 7 -16.29 -2.25 50.70
C GLY A 7 -15.85 -3.18 49.56
N PRO A 8 -16.78 -3.64 48.70
CA PRO A 8 -16.41 -4.35 47.48
C PRO A 8 -15.71 -3.40 46.49
N PRO A 9 -14.76 -3.89 45.66
CA PRO A 9 -14.14 -3.07 44.63
C PRO A 9 -15.19 -2.77 43.55
N ARG A 10 -15.63 -1.52 43.48
CA ARG A 10 -16.41 -1.01 42.35
C ARG A 10 -15.45 -0.70 41.21
N GLY A 11 -15.52 -1.52 40.17
CA GLY A 11 -15.06 -1.15 38.85
C GLY A 11 -15.91 0.00 38.30
N GLY A 12 -15.25 0.91 37.59
CA GLY A 12 -15.88 2.03 36.89
C GLY A 12 -14.86 3.12 36.56
N ASP A 13 -14.72 3.34 35.26
CA ASP A 13 -14.16 4.53 34.59
C ASP A 13 -12.63 4.68 34.56
N LEU A 14 -11.95 4.37 33.45
CA LEU A 14 -11.97 5.11 32.17
C LEU A 14 -11.80 6.63 32.36
N ALA A 15 -10.58 7.05 32.69
CA ALA A 15 -10.12 8.39 32.32
C ALA A 15 -8.60 8.39 32.09
N THR A 16 -8.25 8.11 30.83
CA THR A 16 -7.23 8.85 30.08
C THR A 16 -5.82 8.90 30.68
N ASN A 17 -5.04 7.84 30.48
CA ASN A 17 -3.60 7.97 30.31
C ASN A 17 -3.20 7.44 28.93
N ILE A 18 -3.67 8.15 27.90
CA ILE A 18 -3.13 8.03 26.56
C ILE A 18 -1.78 8.73 26.62
N THR A 19 -0.72 7.95 26.83
CA THR A 19 0.63 8.36 26.46
C THR A 19 0.60 8.62 24.95
N ARG A 20 0.33 9.87 24.61
CA ARG A 20 0.38 10.44 23.27
C ARG A 20 1.85 10.43 22.85
N SER A 21 2.33 9.25 22.45
CA SER A 21 3.58 9.12 21.74
C SER A 21 3.37 9.88 20.44
N ARG A 22 3.89 11.12 20.42
CA ARG A 22 3.94 12.01 19.28
C ARG A 22 4.74 11.27 18.21
N ARG A 23 4.06 10.48 17.39
CA ARG A 23 4.57 10.10 16.07
C ARG A 23 4.62 11.40 15.31
N THR A 24 5.80 12.01 15.35
CA THR A 24 6.18 13.11 14.47
C THR A 24 5.90 12.61 13.05
N SER A 25 4.76 13.04 12.52
CA SER A 25 4.42 12.91 11.12
C SER A 25 5.48 13.69 10.36
N ILE A 26 6.48 12.97 9.86
CA ILE A 26 7.36 13.53 8.83
C ILE A 26 6.49 13.54 7.57
N ALA A 27 5.79 14.66 7.38
CA ALA A 27 5.24 15.02 6.10
C ALA A 27 6.44 15.20 5.16
N LEU A 28 6.68 14.21 4.31
CA LEU A 28 7.62 14.37 3.21
C LEU A 28 6.93 15.24 2.16
N ALA A 29 6.98 16.56 2.37
CA ALA A 29 6.72 17.53 1.32
C ALA A 29 7.86 17.39 0.31
N VAL A 30 7.59 16.74 -0.82
CA VAL A 30 8.50 16.76 -1.97
C VAL A 30 8.41 18.15 -2.60
N THR A 31 9.19 19.07 -2.06
CA THR A 31 9.39 20.39 -2.65
C THR A 31 10.42 20.25 -3.75
N VAL A 32 9.98 20.30 -5.01
CA VAL A 32 10.86 20.54 -6.14
C VAL A 32 11.20 22.04 -6.14
N ALA A 33 12.27 22.41 -5.43
CA ALA A 33 12.83 23.74 -5.50
C ALA A 33 13.88 23.75 -6.63
N ALA A 34 13.49 24.33 -7.76
CA ALA A 34 14.40 24.70 -8.82
C ALA A 34 15.03 26.08 -8.53
N ILE A 35 16.29 26.22 -8.95
CA ILE A 35 17.00 27.48 -9.27
C ILE A 35 17.65 28.23 -8.10
N ALA A 36 19.00 28.19 -8.04
CA ALA A 36 19.88 29.34 -8.31
C ALA A 36 21.31 29.03 -7.82
N ALA A 37 22.23 28.72 -8.73
CA ALA A 37 23.66 28.77 -8.43
C ALA A 37 24.25 30.04 -9.06
N THR A 38 24.48 31.04 -8.22
CA THR A 38 25.35 32.18 -8.53
C THR A 38 26.78 31.67 -8.77
N ALA A 39 27.24 31.74 -10.01
CA ALA A 39 28.61 31.47 -10.37
C ALA A 39 29.49 32.70 -10.05
N THR A 40 30.42 32.55 -9.11
CA THR A 40 31.55 33.46 -8.95
C THR A 40 32.48 33.27 -10.14
N LEU A 41 32.66 34.34 -10.91
CA LEU A 41 33.47 34.40 -12.12
C LEU A 41 34.97 34.32 -11.77
N ALA A 42 35.63 33.23 -12.15
CA ALA A 42 37.08 33.20 -12.32
C ALA A 42 37.38 33.05 -13.81
N ALA A 43 37.98 34.10 -14.37
CA ALA A 43 38.33 34.21 -15.78
C ALA A 43 39.43 33.23 -16.18
N GLY A 44 39.24 32.56 -17.32
CA GLY A 44 40.26 31.78 -18.01
C GLY A 44 39.77 31.39 -19.39
N ARG A 45 40.14 32.18 -20.41
CA ARG A 45 39.89 31.94 -21.84
C ARG A 45 40.57 30.64 -22.29
N ALA A 46 39.83 29.77 -22.99
CA ALA A 46 40.32 29.01 -24.14
C ALA A 46 39.14 28.37 -24.91
N ASP A 47 39.14 28.58 -26.23
CA ASP A 47 38.55 27.80 -27.32
C ASP A 47 37.21 27.05 -27.17
N VAL A 48 36.25 27.38 -28.04
CA VAL A 48 35.10 26.53 -28.41
C VAL A 48 35.37 26.01 -29.82
N PRO A 49 35.37 24.68 -30.06
CA PRO A 49 34.25 24.15 -30.84
C PRO A 49 33.91 22.69 -30.54
N ARG A 50 32.73 22.44 -29.97
CA ARG A 50 31.86 21.32 -30.39
C ARG A 50 30.44 21.62 -29.92
N ASP A 51 29.49 21.43 -30.81
CA ASP A 51 28.05 21.45 -30.53
C ASP A 51 27.74 20.26 -29.60
N GLU A 52 28.03 20.41 -28.30
CA GLU A 52 27.61 19.49 -27.25
C GLU A 52 26.23 19.94 -26.78
N ARG A 53 25.21 19.76 -27.64
CA ARG A 53 23.90 19.52 -27.07
C ARG A 53 24.06 18.31 -26.16
N PRO A 54 23.72 18.41 -24.87
CA PRO A 54 23.60 17.22 -24.04
C PRO A 54 22.67 16.28 -24.80
N GLU A 55 23.20 15.14 -25.23
CA GLU A 55 22.35 14.00 -25.61
C GLU A 55 21.29 13.89 -24.51
N PRO A 56 19.99 13.80 -24.84
CA PRO A 56 18.99 13.49 -23.83
C PRO A 56 19.49 12.23 -23.14
N THR A 57 19.98 12.36 -21.91
CA THR A 57 20.39 11.21 -21.12
C THR A 57 19.11 10.45 -20.87
N VAL A 58 18.84 9.47 -21.74
CA VAL A 58 17.77 8.50 -21.53
C VAL A 58 18.05 7.93 -20.15
N PRO A 59 17.12 8.06 -19.18
CA PRO A 59 17.29 7.42 -17.89
C PRO A 59 17.61 5.94 -18.14
N PRO A 60 18.55 5.33 -17.38
CA PRO A 60 18.83 3.92 -17.56
C PRO A 60 17.51 3.14 -17.53
N GLU A 61 17.35 2.21 -18.47
CA GLU A 61 16.20 1.31 -18.52
C GLU A 61 16.16 0.58 -17.17
N GLN A 62 15.19 0.94 -16.32
CA GLN A 62 15.09 0.36 -14.98
C GLN A 62 14.75 -1.11 -15.12
N ASP A 63 15.44 -1.99 -14.37
CA ASP A 63 15.14 -3.42 -14.37
C ASP A 63 13.72 -3.62 -13.84
N TYR A 64 12.82 -4.09 -14.72
CA TYR A 64 11.42 -4.36 -14.37
C TYR A 64 11.31 -5.32 -13.18
N GLY A 65 12.22 -6.28 -13.06
CA GLY A 65 12.27 -7.20 -11.92
C GLY A 65 12.60 -6.50 -10.61
N GLU A 66 13.44 -5.46 -10.64
CA GLU A 66 13.74 -4.64 -9.47
C GLU A 66 12.53 -3.80 -9.07
N ILE A 67 11.87 -3.12 -10.02
CA ILE A 67 10.64 -2.35 -9.78
C ILE A 67 9.56 -3.22 -9.15
N LEU A 68 9.30 -4.38 -9.75
CA LEU A 68 8.29 -5.33 -9.26
C LEU A 68 8.61 -5.80 -7.83
N SER A 69 9.88 -6.09 -7.56
CA SER A 69 10.34 -6.49 -6.22
C SER A 69 10.16 -5.39 -5.19
N GLU A 70 10.43 -4.13 -5.57
CA GLU A 70 10.22 -2.97 -4.70
C GLU A 70 8.74 -2.72 -4.42
N GLU A 71 7.88 -2.78 -5.44
CA GLU A 71 6.44 -2.65 -5.28
C GLU A 71 5.87 -3.74 -4.35
N TYR A 72 6.29 -4.99 -4.53
CA TYR A 72 5.91 -6.09 -3.65
C TYR A 72 6.35 -5.82 -2.21
N ARG A 73 7.62 -5.42 -2.04
CA ARG A 73 8.19 -5.14 -0.71
C ARG A 73 7.48 -3.96 -0.04
N PHE A 74 7.06 -2.95 -0.80
CA PHE A 74 6.25 -1.84 -0.29
C PHE A 74 4.86 -2.31 0.13
N ALA A 75 4.20 -3.15 -0.66
CA ALA A 75 2.90 -3.72 -0.30
C ALA A 75 2.96 -4.56 0.99
N VAL A 76 3.99 -5.39 1.15
CA VAL A 76 4.22 -6.16 2.38
C VAL A 76 4.49 -5.26 3.58
N GLN A 77 5.30 -4.21 3.42
CA GLN A 77 5.60 -3.26 4.51
C GLN A 77 4.38 -2.49 4.99
N GLN A 78 3.44 -2.16 4.11
CA GLN A 78 2.18 -1.55 4.52
C GLN A 78 1.38 -2.47 5.45
N GLY A 79 1.51 -3.79 5.27
CA GLY A 79 0.93 -4.81 6.15
C GLY A 79 -0.60 -4.77 6.17
N SER A 80 -1.21 -4.39 5.05
CA SER A 80 -2.66 -4.37 4.86
C SER A 80 -3.07 -5.25 3.69
N ARG A 81 -4.30 -5.78 3.78
CA ARG A 81 -4.89 -6.58 2.72
C ARG A 81 -5.00 -5.79 1.42
N GLU A 82 -5.42 -4.53 1.51
CA GLU A 82 -5.64 -3.65 0.37
C GLU A 82 -4.35 -3.43 -0.42
N ALA A 83 -3.21 -3.24 0.25
CA ALA A 83 -1.93 -3.04 -0.42
C ALA A 83 -1.49 -4.28 -1.21
N LEU A 84 -1.68 -5.47 -0.65
CA LEU A 84 -1.41 -6.73 -1.35
C LEU A 84 -2.37 -6.94 -2.53
N LEU A 85 -3.65 -6.60 -2.37
CA LEU A 85 -4.64 -6.69 -3.44
C LEU A 85 -4.34 -5.72 -4.59
N MET A 86 -3.88 -4.50 -4.28
CA MET A 86 -3.42 -3.57 -5.32
C MET A 86 -2.21 -4.13 -6.08
N PHE A 87 -1.25 -4.73 -5.38
CA PHE A 87 -0.10 -5.38 -6.01
C PHE A 87 -0.56 -6.49 -6.96
N ILE A 88 -1.44 -7.38 -6.51
CA ILE A 88 -2.01 -8.46 -7.34
C ILE A 88 -2.78 -7.88 -8.54
N ALA A 89 -3.53 -6.80 -8.36
CA ALA A 89 -4.29 -6.19 -9.43
C ALA A 89 -3.41 -5.61 -10.54
N ARG A 90 -2.23 -5.06 -10.19
CA ARG A 90 -1.27 -4.54 -11.17
C ARG A 90 -0.44 -5.65 -11.83
N HIS A 91 -0.16 -6.71 -11.08
CA HIS A 91 0.79 -7.76 -11.46
C HIS A 91 0.18 -9.16 -11.39
N PRO A 92 -1.01 -9.43 -11.99
CA PRO A 92 -1.78 -10.63 -11.68
C PRO A 92 -1.09 -11.96 -12.01
N ASP A 93 -0.18 -11.95 -12.99
CA ASP A 93 0.49 -13.15 -13.50
C ASP A 93 1.96 -13.27 -13.05
N GLU A 94 2.42 -12.36 -12.19
CA GLU A 94 3.80 -12.38 -11.71
C GLU A 94 4.02 -13.40 -10.58
N PRO A 95 5.19 -14.06 -10.50
CA PRO A 95 5.49 -15.02 -9.42
C PRO A 95 5.39 -14.44 -8.01
N LEU A 96 5.63 -13.13 -7.84
CA LEU A 96 5.45 -12.45 -6.55
C LEU A 96 3.98 -12.31 -6.16
N SER A 97 3.05 -12.35 -7.11
CA SER A 97 1.62 -12.30 -6.82
C SER A 97 1.13 -13.58 -6.16
N ASP A 98 1.73 -14.73 -6.43
CA ASP A 98 1.44 -15.95 -5.67
C ASP A 98 1.81 -15.81 -4.20
N ARG A 99 2.93 -15.14 -3.91
CA ARG A 99 3.33 -14.82 -2.53
C ARG A 99 2.38 -13.81 -1.90
N ALA A 100 1.97 -12.79 -2.64
CA ALA A 100 0.99 -11.81 -2.17
C ALA A 100 -0.36 -12.48 -1.84
N ARG A 101 -0.86 -13.37 -2.69
CA ARG A 101 -2.11 -14.15 -2.48
C ARG A 101 -2.05 -14.94 -1.19
N ALA A 102 -0.93 -15.59 -0.90
CA ALA A 102 -0.75 -16.36 0.34
C ALA A 102 -0.82 -15.48 1.60
N LEU A 103 -0.43 -14.20 1.49
CA LEU A 103 -0.42 -13.26 2.61
C LEU A 103 -1.76 -12.54 2.83
N VAL A 104 -2.59 -12.36 1.79
CA VAL A 104 -3.92 -11.73 1.86
C VAL A 104 -4.78 -12.18 3.05
N PRO A 105 -4.95 -13.50 3.34
CA PRO A 105 -5.76 -13.94 4.48
C PRO A 105 -5.09 -13.73 5.84
N GLN A 106 -3.78 -13.45 5.88
CA GLN A 106 -2.99 -13.33 7.10
C GLN A 106 -2.90 -11.89 7.61
N VAL A 107 -3.23 -10.90 6.76
CA VAL A 107 -3.13 -9.48 7.08
C VAL A 107 -4.52 -8.85 7.30
N PRO A 108 -4.64 -7.87 8.20
CA PRO A 108 -5.91 -7.19 8.43
C PRO A 108 -6.27 -6.31 7.23
N SER A 109 -7.58 -6.14 7.01
CA SER A 109 -8.08 -5.01 6.24
C SER A 109 -7.83 -3.71 7.01
N ARG A 110 -7.33 -2.68 6.35
CA ARG A 110 -7.26 -1.32 6.89
C ARG A 110 -8.13 -0.41 6.06
N ALA A 111 -9.18 0.12 6.69
CA ALA A 111 -10.01 1.15 6.09
C ALA A 111 -9.15 2.36 5.68
N GLY A 112 -9.39 2.88 4.49
CA GLY A 112 -8.78 4.13 4.02
C GLY A 112 -7.48 4.00 3.25
N ALA A 113 -7.17 2.84 2.67
CA ALA A 113 -6.23 2.77 1.55
C ALA A 113 -6.84 3.54 0.36
N GLY A 114 -6.60 4.86 0.34
CA GLY A 114 -7.10 5.75 -0.72
C GLY A 114 -6.55 5.38 -2.08
N GLY A 115 -7.25 5.79 -3.14
CA GLY A 115 -6.88 5.51 -4.53
C GLY A 115 -8.11 5.41 -5.41
N ALA A 116 -7.89 5.40 -6.73
CA ALA A 116 -8.97 5.28 -7.71
C ALA A 116 -9.81 4.00 -7.51
N ASP A 117 -9.18 2.92 -7.06
CA ASP A 117 -9.82 1.60 -6.89
C ASP A 117 -10.22 1.29 -5.44
N ALA A 118 -10.19 2.27 -4.52
CA ALA A 118 -10.42 2.04 -3.10
C ALA A 118 -11.74 1.31 -2.80
N ASP A 119 -12.82 1.70 -3.50
CA ASP A 119 -14.14 1.07 -3.35
C ASP A 119 -14.16 -0.37 -3.88
N VAL A 120 -13.44 -0.64 -4.98
CA VAL A 120 -13.32 -1.99 -5.56
C VAL A 120 -12.54 -2.90 -4.62
N LEU A 121 -11.43 -2.41 -4.04
CA LEU A 121 -10.65 -3.15 -3.05
C LEU A 121 -11.48 -3.46 -1.80
N ALA A 122 -12.28 -2.49 -1.33
CA ALA A 122 -13.17 -2.69 -0.18
C ALA A 122 -14.29 -3.69 -0.49
N ALA A 123 -14.89 -3.63 -1.69
CA ALA A 123 -15.89 -4.59 -2.14
C ALA A 123 -15.30 -6.01 -2.22
N PHE A 124 -14.09 -6.16 -2.76
CA PHE A 124 -13.43 -7.46 -2.81
C PHE A 124 -13.07 -7.97 -1.41
N GLY A 125 -12.55 -7.09 -0.54
CA GLY A 125 -12.27 -7.42 0.86
C GLY A 125 -13.50 -7.96 1.59
N LYS A 126 -14.68 -7.33 1.40
CA LYS A 126 -15.96 -7.82 1.94
C LYS A 126 -16.34 -9.18 1.38
N ALA A 127 -16.13 -9.43 0.09
CA ALA A 127 -16.39 -10.73 -0.50
C ALA A 127 -15.49 -11.84 0.08
N LEU A 128 -14.21 -11.51 0.33
CA LEU A 128 -13.26 -12.41 1.00
C LEU A 128 -13.67 -12.69 2.45
N ASP A 129 -14.13 -11.68 3.20
CA ASP A 129 -14.57 -11.85 4.59
C ASP A 129 -15.87 -12.66 4.70
N ALA A 130 -16.77 -12.54 3.72
CA ALA A 130 -17.97 -13.38 3.65
C ALA A 130 -17.60 -14.86 3.43
N GLY A 131 -16.54 -15.12 2.67
CA GLY A 131 -15.99 -16.46 2.47
C GLY A 131 -16.93 -17.40 1.72
N THR A 132 -17.86 -16.88 0.92
CA THR A 132 -18.82 -17.68 0.14
C THR A 132 -18.62 -17.53 -1.37
N PRO A 133 -18.95 -18.55 -2.17
CA PRO A 133 -18.93 -18.45 -3.63
C PRO A 133 -19.85 -17.33 -4.14
N GLU A 134 -21.01 -17.14 -3.51
CA GLU A 134 -22.03 -16.15 -3.92
C GLU A 134 -21.53 -14.72 -3.73
N ALA A 135 -20.79 -14.44 -2.64
CA ALA A 135 -20.21 -13.12 -2.41
C ALA A 135 -19.12 -12.79 -3.45
N LEU A 136 -18.34 -13.81 -3.84
CA LEU A 136 -17.33 -13.68 -4.89
C LEU A 136 -17.97 -13.52 -6.29
N ASP A 137 -19.05 -14.25 -6.59
CA ASP A 137 -19.80 -14.08 -7.83
C ASP A 137 -20.42 -12.67 -7.91
N ALA A 138 -21.01 -12.16 -6.82
CA ALA A 138 -21.55 -10.80 -6.77
C ALA A 138 -20.47 -9.73 -7.02
N PHE A 139 -19.24 -9.93 -6.54
CA PHE A 139 -18.12 -9.04 -6.86
C PHE A 139 -17.75 -9.10 -8.35
N VAL A 140 -17.70 -10.30 -8.94
CA VAL A 140 -17.40 -10.48 -10.38
C VAL A 140 -18.45 -9.80 -11.25
N ASP A 141 -19.73 -9.89 -10.88
CA ASP A 141 -20.82 -9.27 -11.62
C ASP A 141 -20.77 -7.74 -11.54
N ALA A 142 -20.38 -7.18 -10.40
CA ALA A 142 -20.25 -5.74 -10.21
C ALA A 142 -18.98 -5.15 -10.87
N HIS A 143 -17.89 -5.92 -10.96
CA HIS A 143 -16.59 -5.45 -11.44
C HIS A 143 -15.97 -6.36 -12.51
N PRO A 144 -16.69 -6.71 -13.61
CA PRO A 144 -16.27 -7.78 -14.52
C PRO A 144 -14.98 -7.51 -15.29
N GLN A 145 -14.61 -6.24 -15.44
CA GLN A 145 -13.40 -5.81 -16.17
C GLN A 145 -12.21 -5.53 -15.25
N HIS A 146 -12.43 -5.51 -13.92
CA HIS A 146 -11.35 -5.21 -12.99
C HIS A 146 -10.41 -6.42 -12.86
N PRO A 147 -9.07 -6.23 -12.76
CA PRO A 147 -8.12 -7.35 -12.64
C PRO A 147 -8.43 -8.33 -11.49
N LEU A 148 -8.97 -7.82 -10.37
CA LEU A 148 -9.39 -8.66 -9.24
C LEU A 148 -10.58 -9.58 -9.54
N ALA A 149 -11.34 -9.38 -10.61
CA ALA A 149 -12.42 -10.31 -10.98
C ALA A 149 -11.88 -11.69 -11.36
N ALA A 150 -10.69 -11.75 -11.99
CA ALA A 150 -10.02 -13.02 -12.23
C ALA A 150 -9.63 -13.70 -10.91
N GLU A 151 -9.12 -12.92 -9.95
CA GLU A 151 -8.77 -13.42 -8.62
C GLU A 151 -10.00 -13.93 -7.85
N ALA A 152 -11.13 -13.20 -7.91
CA ALA A 152 -12.38 -13.62 -7.32
C ALA A 152 -12.87 -14.96 -7.88
N ARG A 153 -12.75 -15.18 -9.20
CA ARG A 153 -13.09 -16.46 -9.85
C ARG A 153 -12.23 -17.61 -9.33
N ARG A 154 -10.91 -17.41 -9.18
CA ARG A 154 -9.99 -18.42 -8.61
C ARG A 154 -10.37 -18.77 -7.16
N MET A 155 -10.64 -17.75 -6.34
CA MET A 155 -11.03 -17.95 -4.94
C MET A 155 -12.37 -18.67 -4.82
N ARG A 156 -13.32 -18.37 -5.70
CA ARG A 156 -14.63 -19.03 -5.74
C ARG A 156 -14.51 -20.53 -5.98
N GLU A 157 -13.66 -20.93 -6.93
CA GLU A 157 -13.39 -22.35 -7.22
C GLU A 157 -12.82 -23.07 -5.99
N THR A 158 -11.91 -22.40 -5.28
CA THR A 158 -11.33 -22.92 -4.02
C THR A 158 -12.40 -23.08 -2.94
N THR A 159 -13.30 -22.11 -2.79
CA THR A 159 -14.37 -22.16 -1.78
C THR A 159 -15.42 -23.22 -2.08
N ARG A 160 -15.76 -23.44 -3.37
CA ARG A 160 -16.71 -24.50 -3.77
C ARG A 160 -16.18 -25.92 -3.56
N ALA A 161 -14.87 -26.09 -3.48
CA ALA A 161 -14.22 -27.39 -3.32
C ALA A 161 -14.02 -27.82 -1.85
N ARG A 162 -14.37 -26.96 -0.89
CA ARG A 162 -14.28 -27.23 0.56
C ARG A 162 -15.60 -27.77 1.09
#